data_AF-A0A193KXG2-F1
#
_entry.id   AF-A0A193KXG2-F1
#
_cell.length_a   1.000
_cell.length_b   1.000
_cell.length_c   1.000
_cell.angle_alpha   90.00
_cell.angle_beta   90.00
_cell.angle_gamma   90.00
#
_symmetry.space_group_name_H-M   'P 1'
#
loop_
_entity.id
_entity.type
_entity.pdbx_description
1 polymer ?
#
loop_
_entity_poly.entity_id
_entity_poly.type
_entity_poly.pdbx_seq_one_letter_code
_entity_poly.pdbx_strand_id
1 'polypeptide(L)'
;MTRTTSFVATTAAAAALTLGLAGGATAAGQHDTGHAGAARITAAGTAPACIERTSVQNNPDGGVRVYLRNFCGKTMRVKVIVKYWPDSGCKSMPNHTGWLFQTVGGRYDRTVVC
;
A
#
# COMPACT_ATOMS: atom_id res chain seq x y z
N MET A 1 16.17 19.69 36.91
CA MET A 1 16.81 20.51 35.85
C MET A 1 18.23 20.02 35.69
N THR A 2 18.51 19.18 34.70
CA THR A 2 19.84 18.61 34.49
C THR A 2 20.31 19.07 33.11
N ARG A 3 21.17 20.09 33.11
CA ARG A 3 21.91 20.56 31.94
C ARG A 3 23.13 19.65 31.78
N THR A 4 23.28 19.06 30.60
CA THR A 4 24.59 18.57 30.15
C THR A 4 24.80 19.06 28.72
N THR A 5 25.82 19.91 28.60
CA THR A 5 26.27 20.64 27.42
C THR A 5 27.07 19.77 26.45
N SER A 6 26.98 20.16 25.18
CA SER A 6 27.66 19.71 23.96
C SER A 6 29.17 19.47 24.05
N PHE A 7 29.79 18.86 23.02
CA PHE A 7 30.91 19.43 22.22
C PHE A 7 31.40 18.49 21.08
N VAL A 8 31.60 19.09 19.88
CA VAL A 8 32.70 18.89 18.89
C VAL A 8 32.67 17.62 17.99
N ALA A 9 33.02 17.59 16.69
CA ALA A 9 33.22 18.55 15.58
C ALA A 9 33.56 17.75 14.27
N THR A 10 33.37 18.37 13.08
CA THR A 10 34.25 18.40 11.85
C THR A 10 34.97 17.11 11.37
N THR A 11 35.12 16.70 10.10
CA THR A 11 35.17 17.32 8.74
C THR A 11 35.52 16.23 7.69
N ALA A 12 35.49 16.59 6.39
CA ALA A 12 36.25 16.07 5.21
C ALA A 12 35.48 15.12 4.26
N ALA A 13 35.09 15.53 3.03
CA ALA A 13 35.86 15.76 1.78
C ALA A 13 35.80 14.50 0.85
N ALA A 14 35.05 14.50 -0.26
CA ALA A 14 35.35 14.98 -1.63
C ALA A 14 36.13 13.98 -2.53
N ALA A 15 35.52 13.57 -3.67
CA ALA A 15 36.11 13.19 -5.00
C ALA A 15 35.06 12.33 -5.77
N ALA A 16 34.48 12.69 -6.92
CA ALA A 16 34.98 13.07 -8.26
C ALA A 16 35.05 11.88 -9.25
N LEU A 17 34.22 11.96 -10.31
CA LEU A 17 34.40 11.55 -11.73
C LEU A 17 34.71 10.06 -12.02
N THR A 18 34.12 9.37 -13.00
CA THR A 18 34.25 9.60 -14.45
C THR A 18 33.28 8.74 -15.29
N LEU A 19 33.09 9.22 -16.52
CA LEU A 19 32.34 8.72 -17.68
C LEU A 19 32.53 7.24 -18.06
N GLY A 20 31.47 6.67 -18.67
CA GLY A 20 31.55 5.54 -19.60
C GLY A 20 30.67 5.79 -20.82
N LEU A 21 31.31 5.94 -21.99
CA LEU A 21 30.70 6.18 -23.31
C LEU A 21 30.33 4.87 -24.02
N ALA A 22 29.21 4.94 -24.76
CA ALA A 22 28.95 4.34 -26.07
C ALA A 22 28.93 2.80 -26.27
N GLY A 23 27.86 2.35 -26.93
CA GLY A 23 27.95 1.27 -27.91
C GLY A 23 26.75 0.31 -27.96
N GLY A 24 26.00 0.33 -29.07
CA GLY A 24 25.17 -0.81 -29.50
C GLY A 24 23.81 -0.44 -30.07
N ALA A 25 23.75 -0.17 -31.37
CA ALA A 25 22.50 -0.20 -32.13
C ALA A 25 22.24 -1.63 -32.64
N THR A 26 21.08 -2.20 -32.32
CA THR A 26 20.45 -3.26 -33.12
C THR A 26 18.93 -3.06 -33.12
N ALA A 27 18.36 -2.98 -34.32
CA ALA A 27 16.93 -2.91 -34.56
C ALA A 27 16.30 -4.30 -34.46
N ALA A 28 15.14 -4.40 -33.82
CA ALA A 28 14.11 -5.39 -34.12
C ALA A 28 12.79 -4.89 -33.53
N GLY A 29 11.76 -4.83 -34.37
CA GLY A 29 10.44 -4.37 -33.97
C GLY A 29 9.74 -5.30 -32.98
N GLN A 30 8.53 -4.87 -32.66
CA GLN A 30 7.36 -5.66 -32.29
C GLN A 30 6.85 -5.48 -30.86
N HIS A 31 5.55 -5.15 -30.84
CA HIS A 31 4.58 -5.23 -29.75
C HIS A 31 4.54 -4.09 -28.73
N ASP A 32 3.81 -3.05 -29.13
CA ASP A 32 2.76 -2.46 -28.29
C ASP A 32 1.88 -3.57 -27.69
N THR A 33 2.27 -4.04 -26.51
CA THR A 33 1.33 -4.65 -25.57
C THR A 33 1.25 -3.68 -24.42
N GLY A 34 0.19 -2.87 -24.44
CA GLY A 34 -0.12 -1.90 -23.40
C GLY A 34 0.04 -2.55 -22.03
N HIS A 35 1.15 -2.23 -21.37
CA HIS A 35 1.32 -2.58 -19.97
C HIS A 35 0.40 -1.64 -19.21
N ALA A 36 -0.75 -2.20 -18.82
CA ALA A 36 -1.75 -1.60 -17.98
C ALA A 36 -1.07 -0.70 -16.95
N GLY A 37 -1.42 0.58 -16.99
CA GLY A 37 -0.76 1.62 -16.20
C GLY A 37 -0.51 1.11 -14.80
N ALA A 38 0.76 1.07 -14.41
CA ALA A 38 1.16 0.90 -13.03
C ALA A 38 0.45 2.02 -12.27
N ALA A 39 -0.69 1.69 -11.67
CA ALA A 39 -1.44 2.59 -10.82
C ALA A 39 -0.45 3.00 -9.74
N ARG A 40 0.01 4.25 -9.85
CA ARG A 40 0.84 4.87 -8.81
C ARG A 40 0.01 4.72 -7.54
N ILE A 41 0.45 3.83 -6.65
CA ILE A 41 -0.15 3.67 -5.34
C ILE A 41 0.24 4.95 -4.59
N THR A 42 -0.58 5.99 -4.78
CA THR A 42 -0.65 7.12 -3.85
C THR A 42 -0.75 6.50 -2.46
N ALA A 43 0.16 6.90 -1.57
CA ALA A 43 0.24 6.41 -0.19
C ALA A 43 -1.17 6.13 0.34
N ALA A 44 -1.50 4.84 0.44
CA ALA A 44 -2.85 4.37 0.65
C ALA A 44 -3.34 4.89 2.00
N GLY A 45 -4.09 6.00 1.96
CA GLY A 45 -4.69 6.60 3.13
C GLY A 45 -5.59 5.57 3.81
N THR A 46 -5.71 5.67 5.14
CA THR A 46 -6.74 4.91 5.85
C THR A 46 -8.09 5.18 5.20
N ALA A 47 -8.89 4.14 4.99
CA ALA A 47 -10.19 4.27 4.36
C ALA A 47 -11.06 5.27 5.14
N PRO A 48 -11.79 6.17 4.44
CA PRO A 48 -12.59 7.20 5.09
C PRO A 48 -13.71 6.58 5.94
N ALA A 49 -14.27 7.37 6.85
CA ALA A 49 -15.29 6.91 7.79
C ALA A 49 -16.57 6.36 7.13
N CYS A 50 -16.89 6.85 5.92
CA CYS A 50 -18.02 6.33 5.13
C CYS A 50 -17.80 4.90 4.59
N ILE A 51 -16.61 4.32 4.76
CA ILE A 51 -16.38 2.88 4.64
C ILE A 51 -16.49 2.26 6.03
N GLU A 52 -17.68 1.76 6.35
CA GLU A 52 -17.96 1.14 7.63
C GLU A 52 -17.36 -0.27 7.72
N ARG A 53 -16.86 -0.60 8.90
CA ARG A 53 -16.34 -1.92 9.25
C ARG A 53 -17.27 -2.48 10.32
N THR A 54 -18.27 -3.24 9.89
CA THR A 54 -19.38 -3.63 10.78
C THR A 54 -19.12 -4.91 11.55
N SER A 55 -18.15 -5.73 11.15
CA SER A 55 -17.81 -6.96 11.86
C SER A 55 -16.36 -7.34 11.59
N VAL A 56 -15.44 -6.78 12.38
CA VAL A 56 -14.02 -7.15 12.36
C VAL A 56 -13.79 -8.19 13.45
N GLN A 57 -13.43 -9.40 13.03
CA GLN A 57 -13.13 -10.52 13.92
C GLN A 57 -11.76 -11.07 13.55
N ASN A 58 -10.91 -11.24 14.56
CA ASN A 58 -9.69 -12.02 14.46
C ASN A 58 -9.98 -13.37 15.10
N ASN A 59 -9.94 -14.44 14.32
CA ASN A 59 -10.26 -15.76 14.83
C ASN A 59 -9.13 -16.25 15.77
N PRO A 60 -9.46 -16.97 16.86
CA PRO A 60 -8.47 -17.47 17.80
C PRO A 60 -7.49 -18.44 17.14
N ASP A 61 -7.98 -19.26 16.22
CA ASP A 61 -7.19 -20.25 15.45
C ASP A 61 -6.39 -19.62 14.29
N GLY A 62 -6.45 -18.29 14.15
CA GLY A 62 -5.90 -17.54 13.04
C GLY A 62 -6.94 -17.19 11.98
N GLY A 63 -6.68 -16.10 11.25
CA GLY A 63 -7.58 -15.61 10.21
C GLY A 63 -8.33 -14.37 10.61
N VAL A 64 -8.80 -13.67 9.59
CA VAL A 64 -9.63 -12.48 9.73
C VAL A 64 -10.98 -12.69 9.09
N ARG A 65 -12.02 -12.13 9.68
CA ARG A 65 -13.32 -11.91 9.04
C ARG A 65 -13.68 -10.44 9.19
N VAL A 66 -13.77 -9.73 8.07
CA VAL A 66 -14.16 -8.31 8.04
C VAL A 66 -15.31 -8.12 7.07
N TYR A 67 -16.40 -7.50 7.53
CA TYR A 67 -17.46 -7.01 6.65
C TYR A 67 -17.35 -5.49 6.47
N LEU A 68 -17.07 -5.07 5.24
CA LEU A 68 -17.01 -3.67 4.83
C LEU A 68 -18.32 -3.25 4.16
N ARG A 69 -18.77 -2.02 4.40
CA ARG A 69 -19.90 -1.40 3.69
C ARG A 69 -19.52 -0.02 3.20
N ASN A 70 -19.95 0.36 2.00
CA ASN A 70 -19.68 1.66 1.43
C ASN A 70 -20.93 2.55 1.50
N PHE A 71 -20.83 3.66 2.22
CA PHE A 71 -21.86 4.71 2.33
C PHE A 71 -21.34 6.08 1.86
N CYS A 72 -20.25 6.11 1.10
CA CYS A 72 -19.59 7.35 0.69
C CYS A 72 -20.32 8.14 -0.41
N GLY A 73 -21.49 7.69 -0.88
CA GLY A 73 -22.21 8.33 -1.99
C GLY A 73 -21.59 8.09 -3.37
N LYS A 74 -20.48 7.34 -3.45
CA LYS A 74 -19.76 7.02 -4.70
C LYS A 74 -19.11 5.64 -4.62
N THR A 75 -18.69 5.10 -5.76
CA THR A 75 -17.86 3.89 -5.81
C THR A 75 -16.49 4.16 -5.18
N MET A 76 -16.09 3.30 -4.24
CA MET A 76 -14.82 3.36 -3.54
C MET A 76 -13.99 2.12 -3.85
N ARG A 77 -12.67 2.29 -3.95
CA ARG A 77 -11.73 1.16 -4.06
C ARG A 77 -11.00 1.02 -2.74
N VAL A 78 -11.10 -0.14 -2.12
CA VAL A 78 -10.51 -0.40 -0.81
C VAL A 78 -9.82 -1.75 -0.78
N LYS A 79 -8.83 -1.88 0.09
CA LYS A 79 -8.26 -3.18 0.46
C LYS A 79 -8.11 -3.30 1.97
N VAL A 80 -8.13 -4.54 2.45
CA VAL A 80 -7.86 -4.90 3.84
C VAL A 80 -6.39 -5.25 3.96
N ILE A 81 -5.71 -4.55 4.87
CA ILE A 81 -4.35 -4.83 5.29
C ILE A 81 -4.41 -5.90 6.38
N VAL A 82 -3.63 -6.96 6.22
CA VAL A 82 -3.60 -8.08 7.15
C VAL A 82 -2.19 -8.23 7.70
N LYS A 83 -2.05 -8.21 9.02
CA LYS A 83 -0.80 -8.51 9.70
C LYS A 83 -0.50 -10.01 9.62
N TYR A 84 0.76 -10.34 9.37
CA TYR A 84 1.29 -11.71 9.31
C TYR A 84 0.64 -12.59 8.23
N TRP A 85 0.06 -11.97 7.20
CA TRP A 85 -0.60 -12.66 6.08
C TRP A 85 -0.68 -11.73 4.87
N PRO A 86 -0.85 -12.24 3.64
CA PRO A 86 -1.11 -11.38 2.49
C PRO A 86 -2.32 -10.46 2.67
N ASP A 87 -2.16 -9.21 2.25
CA ASP A 87 -3.24 -8.25 2.09
C ASP A 87 -4.31 -8.77 1.12
N SER A 88 -5.52 -8.21 1.21
CA SER A 88 -6.49 -8.39 0.15
C SER A 88 -6.08 -7.67 -1.13
N GLY A 89 -6.61 -8.10 -2.26
CA GLY A 89 -6.65 -7.28 -3.47
C GLY A 89 -7.51 -6.01 -3.27
N CYS A 90 -7.34 -5.03 -4.16
CA CYS A 90 -8.21 -3.85 -4.19
C CYS A 90 -9.59 -4.21 -4.72
N LYS A 91 -10.61 -4.00 -3.89
CA LYS A 91 -12.02 -4.24 -4.22
C LYS A 91 -12.70 -2.93 -4.56
N SER A 92 -13.34 -2.86 -5.72
CA SER A 92 -14.29 -1.81 -6.04
C SER A 92 -15.63 -2.11 -5.35
N MET A 93 -16.13 -1.15 -4.59
CA MET A 93 -17.40 -1.21 -3.86
C MET A 93 -18.27 -0.03 -4.30
N PRO A 94 -19.33 -0.26 -5.10
CA PRO A 94 -20.33 0.77 -5.39
C PRO A 94 -20.99 1.31 -4.11
N ASN A 95 -21.64 2.48 -4.20
CA ASN A 95 -22.38 3.04 -3.07
C ASN A 95 -23.46 2.05 -2.57
N HIS A 96 -23.65 1.97 -1.26
CA HIS A 96 -24.55 1.04 -0.56
C HIS A 96 -24.27 -0.46 -0.76
N THR A 97 -23.08 -0.84 -1.22
CA THR A 97 -22.69 -2.26 -1.32
C THR A 97 -21.79 -2.70 -0.18
N GLY A 98 -21.80 -4.01 0.08
CA GLY A 98 -20.98 -4.65 1.10
C GLY A 98 -20.00 -5.67 0.52
N TRP A 99 -18.91 -5.90 1.24
CA TRP A 99 -17.93 -6.92 0.91
C TRP A 99 -17.44 -7.64 2.17
N LEU A 100 -17.56 -8.96 2.16
CA LEU A 100 -17.02 -9.86 3.17
C LEU A 100 -15.63 -10.31 2.74
N PHE A 101 -14.63 -9.99 3.54
CA PHE A 101 -13.27 -10.49 3.41
C PHE A 101 -12.98 -11.50 4.51
N GLN A 102 -12.47 -12.67 4.11
CA GLN A 102 -12.10 -13.74 5.03
C GLN A 102 -10.77 -14.37 4.64
N THR A 103 -9.96 -14.72 5.63
CA THR A 103 -8.73 -15.48 5.46
C THR A 103 -8.64 -16.61 6.48
N VAL A 104 -7.82 -17.61 6.19
CA VAL A 104 -7.49 -18.70 7.13
C VAL A 104 -6.37 -18.35 8.12
N GLY A 105 -5.67 -17.24 7.91
CA GLY A 105 -4.56 -16.79 8.76
C GLY A 105 -4.40 -15.28 8.81
N GLY A 106 -3.52 -14.82 9.70
CA GLY A 106 -3.25 -13.40 9.93
C GLY A 106 -4.23 -12.71 10.89
N ARG A 107 -4.05 -11.40 11.04
CA ARG A 107 -4.92 -10.53 11.83
C ARG A 107 -5.25 -9.25 11.08
N TYR A 108 -6.47 -8.76 11.22
CA TYR A 108 -6.86 -7.43 10.74
C TYR A 108 -5.89 -6.37 11.27
N ASP A 109 -5.36 -5.55 10.38
CA ASP A 109 -4.61 -4.35 10.76
C ASP A 109 -5.45 -3.10 10.51
N ARG A 110 -5.82 -2.86 9.24
CA ARG A 110 -6.61 -1.69 8.83
C ARG A 110 -7.22 -1.88 7.46
N THR A 111 -8.10 -0.96 7.08
CA THR A 111 -8.62 -0.82 5.71
C THR A 111 -8.07 0.46 5.11
N VAL A 112 -7.58 0.38 3.88
CA VAL A 112 -7.01 1.53 3.15
C VAL A 112 -7.70 1.72 1.81
N VAL A 113 -7.62 2.93 1.27
CA VAL A 113 -8.05 3.19 -0.11
C VAL A 113 -7.01 2.71 -1.12
N CYS A 114 -7.52 2.28 -2.26
CA CYS A 114 -6.81 2.20 -3.53
C CYS A 114 -7.44 3.21 -4.52
#